data_AF-A0A949DC02-F1
#
_entry.id   AF-A0A949DC02-F1
#
_cell.length_a   1.000
_cell.length_b   1.000
_cell.length_c   1.000
_cell.angle_alpha   90.00
_cell.angle_beta   90.00
_cell.angle_gamma   90.00
#
_symmetry.space_group_name_H-M   'P 1'
#
loop_
_entity.id
_entity.type
_entity.pdbx_description
1 polymer ?
#
loop_
_entity_poly.entity_id
_entity_poly.type
_entity_poly.pdbx_seq_one_letter_code
_entity_poly.pdbx_strand_id
1 'polypeptide(L)' 'MTQTNLLKKMSNDLSSVQEELARMRSLVLGFLVRDKEGRYQTKFTQKILKAAKEKPIYKFKNEHDFLSQIKKS' A
#
# COMPACT_ATOMS: atom_id res chain seq x y z
N MET A 1 -23.96 -7.92 33.99
CA MET A 1 -23.12 -7.71 32.80
C MET A 1 -21.81 -8.47 33.02
N THR A 2 -21.57 -9.55 32.28
CA THR A 2 -20.37 -10.41 32.43
C THR A 2 -19.12 -9.75 31.84
N GLN A 3 -17.95 -9.93 32.47
CA GLN A 3 -16.68 -9.32 32.05
C GLN A 3 -16.31 -9.57 30.57
N THR A 4 -16.75 -10.71 30.01
CA THR A 4 -16.55 -11.07 28.61
C THR A 4 -17.24 -10.10 27.63
N ASN A 5 -18.41 -9.59 28.00
CA ASN A 5 -19.15 -8.62 27.17
C ASN A 5 -18.46 -7.24 27.17
N LEU A 6 -17.81 -6.87 28.27
CA LEU A 6 -17.04 -5.63 28.37
C LEU A 6 -15.80 -5.68 27.47
N LEU A 7 -15.04 -6.77 27.52
CA LEU A 7 -13.85 -6.98 26.68
C LEU A 7 -14.21 -7.00 25.19
N LYS A 8 -15.31 -7.68 24.82
CA LYS A 8 -15.80 -7.70 23.44
C LYS A 8 -16.19 -6.31 22.96
N LYS A 9 -16.86 -5.53 23.80
CA LYS A 9 -17.22 -4.14 23.47
C LYS A 9 -15.97 -3.27 23.27
N MET A 10 -15.01 -3.33 24.19
CA MET A 10 -13.74 -2.59 24.06
C MET A 10 -12.96 -2.97 22.81
N SER A 11 -12.93 -4.26 22.44
CA SER A 11 -12.28 -4.72 21.21
C SER A 11 -12.98 -4.16 19.96
N ASN A 12 -14.30 -4.14 19.94
CA ASN A 12 -15.07 -3.60 18.82
C ASN A 12 -14.85 -2.09 18.69
N ASP A 13 -14.88 -1.37 19.81
CA ASP A 13 -14.62 0.07 19.84
C ASP A 13 -13.22 0.38 19.33
N LEU A 14 -12.20 -0.39 19.77
CA LEU A 14 -10.83 -0.28 19.26
C LEU A 14 -10.74 -0.52 17.75
N SER A 15 -11.39 -1.55 17.22
CA SER A 15 -11.39 -1.81 15.77
C SER A 15 -12.05 -0.68 14.98
N SER A 16 -13.14 -0.10 15.49
CA SER A 16 -13.84 1.00 14.83
C SER A 16 -12.97 2.26 14.74
N VAL A 17 -12.26 2.58 15.82
CA VAL A 17 -11.33 3.71 15.90
C VAL A 17 -10.14 3.51 14.97
N GLN A 18 -9.61 2.28 14.88
CA GLN A 18 -8.52 1.95 13.95
C GLN A 18 -8.94 2.12 12.50
N GLU A 19 -10.16 1.70 12.15
CA GLU A 19 -10.70 1.88 10.80
C GLU A 19 -10.92 3.37 10.46
N GLU A 20 -11.44 4.16 11.39
CA GLU A 20 -11.60 5.60 11.19
C GLU A 20 -10.26 6.31 10.99
N LEU A 21 -9.26 5.98 11.81
CA LEU A 21 -7.88 6.47 11.64
C LEU A 21 -7.30 6.11 10.27
N ALA A 22 -7.54 4.89 9.79
CA ALA A 22 -7.08 4.45 8.46
C ALA A 22 -7.75 5.25 7.33
N ARG A 23 -9.07 5.49 7.44
CA ARG A 23 -9.82 6.32 6.49
C ARG A 23 -9.33 7.77 6.48
N MET A 24 -9.12 8.37 7.65
CA MET A 24 -8.60 9.74 7.76
C MET A 24 -7.20 9.88 7.19
N ARG A 25 -6.29 8.91 7.45
CA ARG A 25 -4.95 8.90 6.83
C ARG A 25 -5.03 8.84 5.31
N SER A 26 -5.91 8.00 4.77
CA SER A 26 -6.12 7.90 3.33
C SER A 26 -6.63 9.23 2.72
N LEU A 27 -7.57 9.90 3.38
CA LEU A 27 -8.08 11.21 2.96
C LEU A 27 -6.99 12.29 2.98
N VAL A 28 -6.18 12.33 4.04
CA VAL A 28 -5.05 13.27 4.15
C VAL A 28 -4.03 13.02 3.04
N LEU A 29 -3.65 11.77 2.80
CA LEU A 29 -2.73 11.43 1.70
C LEU A 29 -3.31 11.78 0.32
N GLY A 30 -4.62 11.62 0.14
CA GLY A 30 -5.32 11.95 -1.11
C GLY A 30 -5.47 13.45 -1.38
N PHE A 31 -5.64 14.27 -0.34
CA PHE A 31 -5.88 15.72 -0.46
C PHE A 31 -4.63 16.58 -0.29
N LEU A 32 -3.77 16.26 0.69
CA LEU A 32 -2.64 17.12 1.09
C LEU A 32 -1.33 16.75 0.41
N VAL A 33 -1.17 15.53 -0.11
CA VAL A 33 0.08 15.12 -0.75
C VAL A 33 -0.02 15.32 -2.27
N ARG A 34 0.12 16.58 -2.70
CA ARG A 34 0.85 16.87 -3.93
C ARG A 34 2.32 16.83 -3.54
N ASP A 35 2.95 15.68 -3.67
CA ASP A 35 4.41 15.62 -3.63
C ASP A 35 4.94 16.40 -4.85
N LYS A 36 6.23 16.74 -4.89
CA LYS A 36 6.89 17.35 -6.05
C LYS A 36 6.67 16.54 -7.34
N GLU A 37 6.39 15.24 -7.20
CA GLU A 37 6.04 14.31 -8.29
C GLU A 37 4.55 14.34 -8.72
N GLY A 38 3.70 15.07 -8.00
CA GLY A 38 2.28 15.25 -8.32
C GLY A 38 1.33 14.46 -7.41
N ARG A 39 0.15 14.10 -7.94
CA ARG A 39 -0.88 13.34 -7.21
C ARG A 39 -0.63 11.83 -7.35
N TYR A 40 -0.39 11.15 -6.23
CA TYR A 40 -0.31 9.69 -6.23
C TYR A 40 -1.65 9.06 -6.62
N GLN A 41 -1.67 8.40 -7.78
CA GLN A 41 -2.82 7.61 -8.22
C GLN A 41 -2.87 6.32 -7.40
N THR A 42 -3.78 6.21 -6.45
CA THR A 42 -3.88 5.06 -5.53
C THR A 42 -3.88 3.71 -6.26
N LYS A 43 -4.58 3.61 -7.39
CA LYS A 43 -4.60 2.39 -8.24
C LYS A 43 -3.22 2.02 -8.78
N PHE A 44 -2.44 3.02 -9.20
CA PHE A 44 -1.08 2.84 -9.69
C PHE A 44 -0.16 2.39 -8.56
N THR A 45 -0.19 3.07 -7.41
CA THR A 45 0.63 2.71 -6.24
C THR A 45 0.33 1.29 -5.76
N GLN A 46 -0.95 0.91 -5.68
CA GLN A 46 -1.35 -0.46 -5.33
C GLN A 46 -0.82 -1.50 -6.32
N LYS A 47 -0.91 -1.21 -7.63
CA LYS A 47 -0.38 -2.08 -8.69
C LYS A 47 1.13 -2.27 -8.55
N ILE A 48 1.88 -1.19 -8.36
CA ILE A 48 3.34 -1.25 -8.20
C ILE A 48 3.74 -1.96 -6.91
N LEU A 49 3.08 -1.69 -5.78
CA LEU A 49 3.33 -2.38 -4.51
C LEU A 49 3.03 -3.88 -4.58
N LYS A 50 2.01 -4.27 -5.36
CA LYS A 50 1.72 -5.69 -5.62
C LYS A 50 2.85 -6.32 -6.44
N ALA A 51 3.23 -5.70 -7.55
CA ALA A 51 4.31 -6.18 -8.41
C ALA A 51 5.66 -6.26 -7.68
N ALA A 52 5.95 -5.32 -6.77
CA ALA A 52 7.17 -5.32 -5.97
C ALA A 52 7.29 -6.52 -5.01
N LYS A 53 6.17 -7.17 -4.64
CA LYS A 53 6.15 -8.39 -3.82
C LYS A 53 6.26 -9.67 -4.65
N GLU A 54 6.09 -9.58 -5.97
CA GLU A 54 6.21 -10.74 -6.86
C GLU A 54 7.69 -11.16 -6.98
N LYS A 55 7.92 -12.45 -7.22
CA LYS A 55 9.30 -12.95 -7.40
C LYS A 55 9.88 -12.30 -8.66
N PRO A 56 11.03 -11.61 -8.58
CA PRO A 56 11.63 -10.98 -9.74
C PRO A 56 12.05 -12.07 -10.73
N ILE A 57 11.43 -12.05 -11.91
CA ILE A 57 11.70 -13.00 -13.00
C ILE A 57 13.01 -12.65 -13.71
N TYR A 58 13.37 -11.36 -13.71
CA TYR A 58 14.58 -10.83 -14.32
C TYR A 58 15.45 -10.13 -13.28
N LYS A 59 16.77 -10.24 -13.45
CA LYS A 59 17.77 -9.50 -12.70
C LYS A 59 18.70 -8.85 -13.69
N PHE A 60 18.91 -7.55 -13.55
CA PHE A 60 19.77 -6.77 -14.41
C PHE A 60 20.89 -6.20 -13.54
N LYS A 61 22.15 -6.51 -13.86
CA LYS A 61 23.31 -5.98 -13.11
C LYS A 61 23.93 -4.78 -13.82
N ASN A 62 23.68 -4.62 -15.11
CA ASN A 62 24.18 -3.55 -15.94
C ASN A 62 23.22 -3.28 -17.12
N GLU A 63 23.48 -2.19 -17.85
CA GLU A 63 22.68 -1.78 -19.01
C GLU A 63 22.62 -2.87 -20.10
N HIS A 64 23.73 -3.55 -20.34
CA HIS A 64 23.81 -4.59 -21.36
C HIS A 64 22.90 -5.79 -21.02
N ASP A 65 22.87 -6.22 -19.76
CA ASP A 65 21.98 -7.28 -19.28
C ASP A 65 20.51 -6.92 -19.51
N PHE A 66 20.14 -5.67 -19.24
CA PHE A 66 18.79 -5.15 -19.46
C PHE A 66 18.41 -5.16 -20.94
N LEU A 67 19.24 -4.58 -21.80
CA LEU A 67 19.00 -4.50 -23.24
C LEU A 67 18.91 -5.88 -23.90
N SER A 68 19.69 -6.85 -23.41
CA SER A 68 19.68 -8.23 -23.92
C SER A 68 18.35 -8.95 -23.71
N GLN A 69 17.62 -8.61 -22.64
CA GLN A 69 16.33 -9.22 -22.31
C GLN A 69 15.19 -8.53 -23.06
N ILE A 70 15.25 -7.22 -23.27
CA ILE A 70 14.27 -6.48 -24.07
C ILE A 70 14.28 -6.92 -25.53
N LYS A 71 15.47 -7.09 -26.12
CA LYS A 71 15.61 -7.49 -27.54
C LYS A 71 15.14 -8.92 -27.84
N LYS A 72 14.97 -9.76 -26.81
CA LYS A 72 14.53 -11.16 -26.92
C LYS A 72 13.03 -11.35 -26.73
N SER A 73 12.32 -10.32 -26.24
CA SER A 73 10.88 -10.34 -26.01
C SER A 73 10.11 -9.73 -27.17
#